data_AF-A0A1J4XXK6-F1
#
_entry.id   AF-A0A1J4XXK6-F1
#
_cell.length_a   1.000
_cell.length_b   1.000
_cell.length_c   1.000
_cell.angle_alpha   90.00
_cell.angle_beta   90.00
_cell.angle_gamma   90.00
#
_symmetry.space_group_name_H-M   'P 1'
#
loop_
_entity.id
_entity.type
_entity.pdbx_description
1 polymer ?
#
loop_
_entity_poly.entity_id
_entity_poly.type
_entity_poly.pdbx_seq_one_letter_code
_entity_poly.pdbx_strand_id
1 'polypeptide(L)'
;MRDLAAHGKEFWLHSGRQIRSIKELRDALRYVDDSIFYFHVTSQKNDFANWIRDVFEEHDLAFRINEIRGRERMIDALSTYIHQQSGGALSAKPAPKPSAQSPVLGPTTTGSSPAQVAARAEVAPFASPVTQSAPVRPGMIGNAKDEPNDQEISQILDRINKILEEEKRIEDQGKEILRKESLLERVMNTHREPIELVLKGIMMGLAISIVMIIGYTVLFT
;
A
#
# COMPACT_ATOMS: atom_id res chain seq x y z
N MET A 1 26.20 15.93 -3.34
CA MET A 1 26.52 14.64 -2.70
C MET A 1 26.45 14.83 -1.19
N ARG A 2 25.43 14.26 -0.53
CA ARG A 2 25.36 14.16 0.94
C ARG A 2 25.20 12.69 1.28
N ASP A 3 26.31 11.97 1.22
CA ASP A 3 26.43 10.63 1.80
C ASP A 3 27.03 10.81 3.21
N LEU A 4 26.20 11.24 4.16
CA LEU A 4 26.49 11.04 5.58
C LEU A 4 25.57 9.93 6.07
N ALA A 5 26.01 8.69 5.87
CA ALA A 5 25.51 7.57 6.64
C ALA A 5 25.97 7.77 8.10
N ALA A 6 25.13 8.47 8.87
CA ALA A 6 25.27 8.52 10.32
C ALA A 6 25.09 7.09 10.85
N HIS A 7 26.15 6.56 11.46
CA HIS A 7 26.19 5.23 12.05
C HIS A 7 24.98 5.06 13.00
N GLY A 8 24.18 4.02 12.81
CA GLY A 8 22.98 3.72 13.63
C GLY A 8 21.62 4.07 13.02
N LYS A 9 21.55 4.60 11.79
CA LYS A 9 20.29 4.92 11.09
C LYS A 9 19.86 3.88 10.05
N GLU A 10 20.36 2.67 10.18
CA GLU A 10 20.33 1.64 9.14
C GLU A 10 19.17 0.68 9.42
N PHE A 11 18.40 0.32 8.39
CA PHE A 11 17.29 -0.61 8.52
C PHE A 11 17.74 -2.03 8.20
N TRP A 12 17.42 -2.97 9.09
CA TRP A 12 17.77 -4.37 8.93
C TRP A 12 16.54 -5.16 8.47
N LEU A 13 16.62 -5.73 7.27
CA LEU A 13 15.64 -6.69 6.80
C LEU A 13 15.82 -8.02 7.53
N HIS A 14 14.73 -8.78 7.65
CA HIS A 14 14.79 -10.14 8.22
C HIS A 14 15.74 -11.08 7.44
N SER A 15 16.03 -10.78 6.17
CA SER A 15 17.05 -11.49 5.37
C SER A 15 18.50 -11.26 5.81
N GLY A 16 18.73 -10.38 6.79
CA GLY A 16 20.08 -9.93 7.18
C GLY A 16 20.65 -8.85 6.25
N ARG A 17 19.89 -8.41 5.23
CA ARG A 17 20.29 -7.32 4.35
C ARG A 17 20.07 -5.98 5.06
N GLN A 18 21.09 -5.15 4.96
CA GLN A 18 21.09 -3.81 5.54
C GLN A 18 20.73 -2.75 4.50
N ILE A 19 19.91 -1.77 4.88
CA ILE A 19 19.43 -0.68 4.03
C ILE A 19 19.81 0.66 4.69
N ARG A 20 20.47 1.53 3.93
CA ARG A 20 20.99 2.82 4.41
C ARG A 20 20.31 4.03 3.76
N SER A 21 19.60 3.84 2.65
CA SER A 21 18.95 4.93 1.92
C SER A 21 17.56 4.55 1.40
N ILE A 22 16.75 5.56 1.10
CA ILE A 22 15.42 5.37 0.48
C ILE A 22 15.54 4.72 -0.91
N LYS A 23 16.64 5.01 -1.64
CA LYS A 23 16.94 4.37 -2.94
C LYS A 23 17.23 2.88 -2.76
N GLU A 24 18.07 2.53 -1.79
CA GLU A 24 18.36 1.14 -1.45
C GLU A 24 17.10 0.40 -0.98
N LEU A 25 16.19 1.07 -0.25
CA LEU A 25 14.92 0.46 0.14
C LEU A 25 14.09 0.10 -1.09
N ARG A 26 13.88 1.06 -2.03
CA ARG A 26 13.16 0.79 -3.29
C ARG A 26 13.77 -0.38 -4.04
N ASP A 27 15.10 -0.42 -4.14
CA ASP A 27 15.80 -1.48 -4.87
C ASP A 27 15.74 -2.81 -4.14
N ALA A 28 15.82 -2.81 -2.81
CA ALA A 28 15.65 -4.02 -2.00
C ALA A 28 14.23 -4.60 -2.13
N LEU A 29 13.20 -3.75 -2.15
CA LEU A 29 11.81 -4.18 -2.30
C LEU A 29 11.54 -4.90 -3.63
N ARG A 30 12.32 -4.64 -4.69
CA ARG A 30 12.16 -5.33 -5.99
C ARG A 30 12.56 -6.81 -5.94
N TYR A 31 13.44 -7.17 -5.01
CA TYR A 31 14.02 -8.53 -4.93
C TYR A 31 13.65 -9.26 -3.64
N VAL A 32 12.99 -8.59 -2.70
CA VAL A 32 12.60 -9.20 -1.43
C VAL A 32 11.37 -10.08 -1.63
N ASP A 33 11.37 -11.26 -1.02
CA ASP A 33 10.19 -12.13 -1.01
C ASP A 33 9.02 -11.48 -0.25
N ASP A 34 7.81 -11.79 -0.69
CA ASP A 34 6.58 -11.27 -0.09
C ASP A 34 6.49 -11.61 1.41
N SER A 35 6.97 -12.78 1.83
CA SER A 35 6.98 -13.20 3.24
C SER A 35 7.80 -12.24 4.13
N ILE A 36 8.95 -11.79 3.64
CA ILE A 36 9.82 -10.83 4.35
C ILE A 36 9.19 -9.44 4.32
N PHE A 37 8.58 -9.06 3.21
CA PHE A 37 7.85 -7.79 3.12
C PHE A 37 6.72 -7.70 4.15
N TYR A 38 5.88 -8.73 4.23
CA TYR A 38 4.75 -8.78 5.16
C TYR A 38 5.17 -8.93 6.63
N PHE A 39 6.41 -9.34 6.90
CA PHE A 39 6.97 -9.28 8.25
C PHE A 39 7.11 -7.84 8.76
N HIS A 40 7.45 -6.91 7.86
CA HIS A 40 7.63 -5.49 8.17
C HIS A 40 6.36 -4.64 7.93
N VAL A 41 5.46 -5.12 7.07
CA VAL A 41 4.22 -4.44 6.69
C VAL A 41 3.03 -5.32 7.05
N THR A 42 2.32 -4.94 8.09
CA THR A 42 1.11 -5.62 8.58
C THR A 42 -0.10 -4.71 8.46
N SER A 43 -1.29 -5.20 8.79
CA SER A 43 -2.51 -4.37 8.85
C SER A 43 -2.35 -3.17 9.79
N GLN A 44 -1.68 -3.37 10.93
CA GLN A 44 -1.57 -2.38 12.01
C GLN A 44 -0.33 -1.49 11.92
N LYS A 45 0.77 -1.98 11.33
CA LYS A 45 2.05 -1.25 11.30
C LYS A 45 2.78 -1.37 9.97
N ASN A 46 3.56 -0.33 9.65
CA ASN A 46 4.51 -0.33 8.56
C ASN A 46 5.87 0.14 9.08
N ASP A 47 6.80 -0.80 9.26
CA ASP A 47 8.13 -0.52 9.82
C ASP A 47 8.96 0.38 8.89
N PHE A 48 8.76 0.29 7.57
CA PHE A 48 9.44 1.16 6.60
C PHE A 48 8.98 2.62 6.72
N ALA A 49 7.69 2.84 6.99
CA ALA A 49 7.14 4.17 7.21
C ALA A 49 7.73 4.83 8.46
N ASN A 50 7.80 4.07 9.56
CA ASN A 50 8.41 4.54 10.81
C ASN A 50 9.89 4.85 10.61
N TRP A 51 10.64 3.96 9.94
CA TRP A 51 12.04 4.20 9.64
C TRP A 51 12.24 5.46 8.79
N ILE A 52 11.46 5.64 7.72
CA ILE A 52 11.56 6.83 6.87
C ILE A 52 11.28 8.12 7.66
N ARG A 53 10.26 8.10 8.51
CA ARG A 53 9.90 9.22 9.39
C ARG A 53 11.03 9.57 10.36
N ASP A 54 11.56 8.57 11.04
CA ASP A 54 12.44 8.80 12.20
C ASP A 54 13.91 9.00 11.78
N VAL A 55 14.34 8.41 10.66
CA VAL A 55 15.73 8.48 10.19
C VAL A 55 15.98 9.63 9.22
N PHE A 56 15.08 9.81 8.25
CA PHE A 56 15.21 10.82 7.19
C PHE A 56 14.35 12.06 7.44
N GLU A 57 13.47 12.05 8.45
CA GLU A 57 12.54 13.16 8.76
C GLU A 57 11.60 13.50 7.59
N GLU A 58 11.38 12.53 6.69
CA GLU A 58 10.52 12.69 5.52
C GLU A 58 9.07 12.33 5.84
N HIS A 59 8.45 13.17 6.69
CA HIS A 59 7.09 12.95 7.21
C HIS A 59 6.03 12.75 6.12
N ASP A 60 6.08 13.52 5.04
CA ASP A 60 5.11 13.43 3.94
C ASP A 60 5.22 12.12 3.16
N LEU A 61 6.44 11.60 3.00
CA LEU A 61 6.65 10.30 2.38
C LEU A 61 6.20 9.19 3.33
N ALA A 62 6.63 9.25 4.59
CA ALA A 62 6.27 8.28 5.62
C ALA A 62 4.74 8.15 5.75
N PHE A 63 4.02 9.27 5.81
CA PHE A 63 2.56 9.28 5.87
C PHE A 63 1.93 8.58 4.65
N ARG A 64 2.39 8.90 3.44
CA ARG A 64 1.87 8.30 2.20
C ARG A 64 2.08 6.79 2.14
N ILE A 65 3.26 6.31 2.54
CA ILE A 65 3.55 4.86 2.48
C ILE A 65 2.97 4.10 3.67
N ASN A 66 2.62 4.76 4.77
CA ASN A 66 2.07 4.12 5.96
C ASN A 66 0.75 3.38 5.71
N GLU A 67 -0.02 3.77 4.69
CA GLU A 67 -1.28 3.10 4.29
C GLU A 67 -1.10 2.05 3.19
N ILE A 68 0.08 1.96 2.59
CA ILE A 68 0.35 1.03 1.51
C ILE A 68 0.64 -0.36 2.09
N ARG A 69 -0.09 -1.37 1.61
CA ARG A 69 0.08 -2.79 1.98
C ARG A 69 0.60 -3.67 0.85
N GLY A 70 0.66 -3.13 -0.37
CA GLY A 70 1.23 -3.83 -1.52
C GLY A 70 2.67 -3.40 -1.77
N ARG A 71 3.56 -4.36 -1.98
CA ARG A 71 4.98 -4.14 -2.26
C ARG A 71 5.19 -3.29 -3.51
N GLU A 72 4.49 -3.61 -4.60
CA GLU A 72 4.58 -2.94 -5.90
C GLU A 72 4.15 -1.47 -5.78
N ARG A 73 3.00 -1.22 -5.13
CA ARG A 73 2.52 0.15 -4.87
C ARG A 73 3.51 0.95 -4.02
N MET A 74 4.20 0.29 -3.09
CA MET A 74 5.22 0.95 -2.26
C MET A 74 6.44 1.32 -3.10
N ILE A 75 6.90 0.42 -3.98
CA ILE A 75 7.99 0.69 -4.93
C ILE A 75 7.64 1.90 -5.82
N ASP A 76 6.41 1.99 -6.30
CA ASP A 76 5.96 3.12 -7.14
C ASP A 76 5.96 4.45 -6.38
N ALA A 77 5.45 4.45 -5.14
CA ALA A 77 5.47 5.63 -4.27
C ALA A 77 6.91 6.10 -3.98
N LEU A 78 7.81 5.17 -3.66
CA LEU A 78 9.23 5.48 -3.43
C LEU A 78 9.92 5.96 -4.71
N SER A 79 9.61 5.37 -5.87
CA SER A 79 10.17 5.78 -7.15
C SER A 79 9.76 7.21 -7.51
N THR A 80 8.47 7.52 -7.36
CA THR A 80 7.92 8.87 -7.57
C THR A 80 8.63 9.89 -6.69
N TYR A 81 8.80 9.57 -5.41
CA TYR A 81 9.51 10.42 -4.46
C TYR A 81 10.98 10.66 -4.85
N ILE A 82 11.71 9.61 -5.23
CA ILE A 82 13.11 9.71 -5.65
C ILE A 82 13.24 10.58 -6.91
N HIS A 83 12.32 10.47 -7.86
CA HIS A 83 12.29 11.33 -9.04
C HIS A 83 12.04 12.81 -8.68
N GLN A 84 11.10 13.09 -7.77
CA GLN A 84 10.83 14.45 -7.27
C GLN A 84 12.07 15.05 -6.57
N GLN A 85 12.78 14.26 -5.76
CA GLN A 85 14.01 14.68 -5.09
C GLN A 85 15.19 14.90 -6.07
N SER A 86 15.19 14.22 -7.22
CA SER A 86 16.26 14.34 -8.22
C SER A 86 16.05 15.50 -9.21
N GLY A 87 14.80 15.93 -9.44
CA GLY A 87 14.45 17.04 -10.32
C GLY A 87 14.29 18.41 -9.62
N GLY A 88 14.44 18.46 -8.30
CA GLY A 88 13.99 19.58 -7.47
C GLY A 88 15.08 20.39 -6.78
N ALA A 89 15.98 21.02 -7.54
CA ALA A 89 16.75 22.17 -7.02
C ALA A 89 15.92 23.49 -7.02
N LEU A 90 14.63 23.46 -7.40
CA LEU A 90 13.83 24.67 -7.67
C LEU A 90 12.38 24.65 -7.17
N SER A 91 11.95 23.70 -6.32
CA SER A 91 10.61 23.78 -5.72
C SER A 91 10.73 23.90 -4.20
N ALA A 92 10.74 25.16 -3.76
CA ALA A 92 10.60 25.53 -2.36
C ALA A 92 9.35 24.86 -1.78
N LYS A 93 9.57 24.04 -0.75
CA LYS A 93 8.57 23.46 0.15
C LYS A 93 7.49 24.51 0.48
N PRO A 94 6.23 24.34 0.07
CA PRO A 94 5.16 25.13 0.66
C PRO A 94 5.07 24.70 2.12
N ALA A 95 5.33 25.64 3.03
CA ALA A 95 5.28 25.41 4.46
C ALA A 95 3.95 24.74 4.87
N PRO A 96 3.97 23.70 5.72
CA PRO A 96 2.75 23.14 6.26
C PRO A 96 2.08 24.21 7.12
N LYS A 97 0.86 24.61 6.76
CA LYS A 97 0.01 25.42 7.64
C LYS A 97 -0.18 24.66 8.96
N PRO A 98 -0.04 25.30 10.12
CA PRO A 98 -0.29 24.66 11.41
C PRO A 98 -1.80 24.52 11.58
N SER A 99 -2.34 23.35 11.27
CA SER A 99 -3.72 23.01 11.61
C SER A 99 -3.72 22.23 12.91
N ALA A 100 -4.27 22.89 13.92
CA ALA A 100 -4.44 22.46 15.28
C ALA A 100 -5.27 21.16 15.40
N GLN A 101 -4.85 20.36 16.39
CA GLN A 101 -5.66 19.56 17.31
C GLN A 101 -6.52 18.42 16.73
N SER A 102 -6.14 17.20 17.13
CA SER A 102 -7.04 16.04 17.21
C SER A 102 -8.27 16.34 18.09
N PRO A 103 -9.37 15.62 17.86
CA PRO A 103 -9.69 14.55 18.81
C PRO A 103 -10.16 13.27 18.09
N VAL A 104 -9.58 12.12 18.46
CA VAL A 104 -10.24 11.06 19.25
C VAL A 104 -10.91 9.97 18.38
N LEU A 105 -10.26 8.80 18.43
CA LEU A 105 -10.78 7.43 18.47
C LEU A 105 -11.95 7.01 17.56
N GLY A 106 -11.65 6.11 16.63
CA GLY A 106 -12.57 5.14 16.05
C GLY A 106 -11.84 4.17 15.10
N PRO A 107 -11.84 2.85 15.36
CA PRO A 107 -11.05 1.91 14.58
C PRO A 107 -11.65 1.66 13.19
N THR A 108 -10.74 1.75 12.23
CA THR A 108 -10.78 1.32 10.85
C THR A 108 -10.91 -0.20 10.74
N THR A 109 -11.71 -0.70 9.81
CA THR A 109 -11.43 -1.79 8.84
C THR A 109 -12.70 -2.02 8.02
N THR A 110 -12.77 -1.77 6.71
CA THR A 110 -11.95 -2.24 5.56
C THR A 110 -12.11 -3.74 5.33
N GLY A 111 -12.64 -4.11 4.15
CA GLY A 111 -12.15 -5.29 3.44
C GLY A 111 -13.19 -6.15 2.76
N SER A 112 -13.55 -5.81 1.53
CA SER A 112 -14.17 -6.70 0.54
C SER A 112 -13.48 -8.07 0.43
N SER A 113 -14.31 -9.12 0.29
CA SER A 113 -14.27 -10.23 -0.69
C SER A 113 -12.93 -10.88 -1.11
N PRO A 114 -12.92 -12.22 -1.21
CA PRO A 114 -12.09 -12.91 -2.20
C PRO A 114 -12.91 -13.86 -3.09
N ALA A 115 -12.76 -13.69 -4.40
CA ALA A 115 -12.97 -14.77 -5.36
C ALA A 115 -11.93 -14.65 -6.48
N GLN A 116 -11.03 -15.62 -6.59
CA GLN A 116 -11.07 -16.60 -7.67
C GLN A 116 -9.83 -17.50 -7.65
N VAL A 117 -10.14 -18.80 -7.66
CA VAL A 117 -9.26 -19.92 -7.92
C VAL A 117 -9.63 -20.45 -9.29
N ALA A 118 -8.69 -20.51 -10.23
CA ALA A 118 -8.78 -21.43 -11.37
C ALA A 118 -7.42 -21.61 -12.06
N ALA A 119 -7.14 -22.89 -12.36
CA ALA A 119 -6.23 -23.43 -13.38
C ALA A 119 -4.71 -23.39 -13.08
N ARG A 120 -3.86 -24.33 -13.51
CA ARG A 120 -3.93 -25.67 -14.13
C ARG A 120 -2.47 -26.02 -14.50
N ALA A 121 -2.11 -27.30 -14.49
CA ALA A 121 -0.86 -27.91 -15.01
C ALA A 121 0.39 -27.64 -14.14
N GLU A 122 1.40 -28.52 -14.03
CA GLU A 122 1.80 -29.67 -14.83
C GLU A 122 2.70 -30.57 -13.97
N VAL A 123 2.57 -31.88 -14.13
CA VAL A 123 3.35 -32.91 -13.46
C VAL A 123 4.63 -33.18 -14.28
N ALA A 124 5.80 -33.07 -13.67
CA ALA A 124 7.03 -33.70 -14.16
C ALA A 124 7.94 -34.12 -13.00
N PRO A 125 8.66 -35.25 -13.11
CA PRO A 125 9.35 -35.90 -12.00
C PRO A 125 10.79 -35.39 -11.88
N PHE A 126 11.10 -34.73 -10.77
CA PHE A 126 12.50 -34.39 -10.45
C PHE A 126 13.08 -35.39 -9.45
N ALA A 127 14.14 -36.03 -9.91
CA ALA A 127 14.95 -36.99 -9.21
C ALA A 127 15.48 -36.46 -7.87
N SER A 128 15.46 -37.34 -6.87
CA SER A 128 16.07 -37.15 -5.56
C SER A 128 17.57 -36.87 -5.66
N PRO A 129 18.10 -35.86 -4.95
CA PRO A 129 19.44 -35.91 -4.43
C PRO A 129 19.41 -36.48 -3.01
N VAL A 130 20.03 -37.65 -2.87
CA VAL A 130 20.56 -38.19 -1.62
C VAL A 130 21.31 -37.07 -0.87
N THR A 131 20.89 -36.74 0.34
CA THR A 131 21.72 -35.98 1.30
C THR A 131 21.54 -36.56 2.69
N GLN A 132 22.54 -37.38 3.03
CA GLN A 132 23.15 -37.61 4.33
C GLN A 132 22.30 -37.32 5.58
N SER A 133 21.86 -38.42 6.17
CA SER A 133 21.52 -38.62 7.57
C SER A 133 22.56 -38.00 8.51
N ALA A 134 22.18 -36.89 9.13
CA ALA A 134 22.82 -36.40 10.35
C ALA A 134 22.40 -37.26 11.56
N PRO A 135 23.27 -37.45 12.57
CA PRO A 135 22.97 -38.25 13.74
C PRO A 135 21.87 -37.61 14.59
N VAL A 136 20.76 -38.34 14.74
CA VAL A 136 19.69 -38.06 15.69
C VAL A 136 20.31 -37.95 17.09
N ARG A 137 20.24 -36.76 17.69
CA ARG A 137 20.54 -36.55 19.11
C ARG A 137 19.38 -37.16 19.94
N PRO A 138 19.62 -38.19 20.77
CA PRO A 138 18.63 -38.66 21.73
C PRO A 138 18.67 -37.71 22.92
N GLY A 139 17.68 -36.82 23.04
CA GLY A 139 17.65 -35.85 24.13
C GLY A 139 16.28 -35.22 24.29
N MET A 140 15.61 -35.63 25.37
CA MET A 140 14.41 -35.03 25.98
C MET A 140 13.05 -35.47 25.42
N ILE A 141 12.61 -36.63 25.91
CA ILE A 141 11.20 -36.96 26.11
C ILE A 141 10.65 -35.96 27.15
N GLY A 142 10.08 -34.86 26.67
CA GLY A 142 9.24 -33.98 27.49
C GLY A 142 7.93 -34.70 27.80
N ASN A 143 7.51 -34.64 29.07
CA ASN A 143 6.29 -35.24 29.60
C ASN A 143 5.06 -34.89 28.74
N ALA A 144 4.47 -35.90 28.11
CA ALA A 144 3.19 -35.82 27.42
C ALA A 144 2.04 -35.87 28.44
N LYS A 145 1.67 -34.72 29.03
CA LYS A 145 0.50 -34.66 29.94
C LYS A 145 -0.23 -33.32 30.03
N ASP A 146 -0.08 -32.45 29.05
CA ASP A 146 -0.93 -31.26 28.93
C ASP A 146 -1.91 -31.49 27.78
N GLU A 147 -2.89 -32.36 28.00
CA GLU A 147 -4.08 -32.37 27.14
C GLU A 147 -4.83 -31.05 27.37
N PRO A 148 -5.24 -30.34 26.31
CA PRO A 148 -5.94 -29.06 26.44
C PRO A 148 -7.22 -29.27 27.26
N ASN A 149 -7.36 -28.47 28.31
CA ASN A 149 -8.53 -28.50 29.19
C ASN A 149 -9.81 -28.23 28.38
N ASP A 150 -10.89 -28.99 28.61
CA ASP A 150 -12.17 -28.86 27.90
C ASP A 150 -12.70 -27.42 27.87
N GLN A 151 -12.37 -26.63 28.90
CA GLN A 151 -12.72 -25.21 28.97
C GLN A 151 -12.00 -24.37 27.90
N GLU A 152 -10.75 -24.67 27.57
CA GLU A 152 -10.00 -23.99 26.51
C GLU A 152 -10.58 -24.36 25.14
N ILE A 153 -10.98 -25.61 24.95
CA ILE A 153 -11.61 -26.09 23.72
C ILE A 153 -12.93 -25.32 23.48
N SER A 154 -13.75 -25.14 24.51
CA SER A 154 -15.01 -24.38 24.40
C SER A 154 -14.76 -22.90 24.06
N GLN A 155 -13.76 -22.26 24.67
CA GLN A 155 -13.40 -20.87 24.35
C GLN A 155 -12.89 -20.72 22.91
N ILE A 156 -12.13 -21.69 22.42
CA ILE A 156 -11.65 -21.70 21.03
C ILE A 156 -12.83 -21.80 20.06
N LEU A 157 -13.79 -22.68 20.32
CA LEU A 157 -14.98 -22.85 19.48
C LEU A 157 -15.84 -21.58 19.42
N ASP A 158 -16.03 -20.90 20.56
CA ASP A 158 -16.77 -19.63 20.60
C ASP A 158 -16.08 -18.54 19.78
N ARG A 159 -14.74 -18.44 19.88
CA ARG A 159 -13.96 -17.51 19.05
C ARG A 159 -14.07 -17.82 17.57
N ILE A 160 -14.05 -19.10 17.18
CA ILE A 160 -14.20 -19.52 15.77
C ILE A 160 -15.58 -19.11 15.24
N ASN A 161 -16.65 -19.38 15.98
CA ASN A 161 -18.00 -18.99 15.58
C ASN A 161 -18.13 -17.46 15.45
N LYS A 162 -17.52 -16.70 16.36
CA LYS A 162 -17.51 -15.24 16.28
C LYS A 162 -16.79 -14.72 15.03
N ILE A 163 -15.64 -15.31 14.68
CA ILE A 163 -14.90 -14.96 13.47
C ILE A 163 -15.73 -15.25 12.22
N LEU A 164 -16.43 -16.39 12.19
CA LEU A 164 -17.30 -16.77 11.07
C LEU A 164 -18.44 -15.76 10.85
N GLU A 165 -19.06 -15.29 11.93
CA GLU A 165 -20.11 -14.26 11.85
C GLU A 165 -19.55 -12.90 11.42
N GLU A 166 -18.34 -12.54 11.84
CA GLU A 166 -17.66 -11.32 11.37
C GLU A 166 -17.34 -11.40 9.87
N GLU A 167 -16.89 -12.55 9.37
CA GLU A 167 -16.63 -12.78 7.94
C GLU A 167 -17.90 -12.60 7.09
N LYS A 168 -19.03 -13.17 7.53
CA LYS A 168 -20.33 -12.99 6.87
C LYS A 168 -20.76 -11.52 6.82
N ARG A 169 -20.55 -10.77 7.90
CA ARG A 169 -20.85 -9.33 7.95
C ARG A 169 -20.01 -8.54 6.96
N ILE A 170 -18.73 -8.89 6.84
CA ILE A 170 -17.80 -8.27 5.90
C ILE A 170 -18.25 -8.54 4.45
N GLU A 171 -18.69 -9.76 4.14
CA GLU A 171 -19.21 -10.10 2.81
C GLU A 171 -20.44 -9.24 2.43
N ASP A 172 -21.38 -9.09 3.36
CA ASP A 172 -22.58 -8.26 3.15
C ASP A 172 -22.22 -6.78 2.99
N GLN A 173 -21.24 -6.27 3.73
CA GLN A 173 -20.72 -4.92 3.54
C GLN A 173 -20.07 -4.74 2.16
N GLY A 174 -19.33 -5.73 1.67
CA GLY A 174 -18.75 -5.71 0.33
C GLY A 174 -19.81 -5.60 -0.78
N LYS A 175 -20.93 -6.33 -0.65
CA LYS A 175 -22.06 -6.25 -1.58
C LYS A 175 -22.70 -4.87 -1.60
N GLU A 176 -22.84 -4.23 -0.44
CA GLU A 176 -23.39 -2.88 -0.34
C GLU A 176 -22.45 -1.81 -0.93
N ILE A 177 -21.13 -1.98 -0.76
CA ILE A 177 -20.14 -1.11 -1.41
C ILE A 177 -20.26 -1.20 -2.93
N LEU A 178 -20.34 -2.41 -3.49
CA LEU A 178 -20.52 -2.63 -4.94
C LEU A 178 -21.81 -1.99 -5.46
N ARG A 179 -22.92 -2.07 -4.70
CA ARG A 179 -24.16 -1.37 -5.05
C ARG A 179 -23.97 0.14 -5.10
N LYS A 180 -23.30 0.72 -4.10
CA LYS A 180 -23.02 2.17 -4.05
C LYS A 180 -22.11 2.62 -5.19
N GLU A 181 -21.08 1.85 -5.54
CA GLU A 181 -20.23 2.12 -6.69
C GLU A 181 -21.04 2.16 -7.99
N SER A 182 -21.93 1.19 -8.20
CA SER A 182 -22.80 1.18 -9.38
C SER A 182 -23.76 2.38 -9.45
N LEU A 183 -24.22 2.89 -8.30
CA LEU A 183 -25.02 4.11 -8.23
C LEU A 183 -24.18 5.34 -8.56
N LEU A 184 -22.94 5.39 -8.04
CA LEU A 184 -22.02 6.48 -8.31
C LEU A 184 -21.69 6.57 -9.81
N GLU A 185 -21.44 5.43 -10.44
CA GLU A 185 -21.16 5.35 -11.87
C GLU A 185 -22.36 5.84 -12.70
N ARG A 186 -23.59 5.48 -12.31
CA ARG A 186 -24.81 5.99 -12.96
C ARG A 186 -24.97 7.50 -12.81
N VAL A 187 -24.75 8.04 -11.62
CA VAL A 187 -24.84 9.48 -11.35
C VAL A 187 -23.77 10.25 -12.14
N MET A 188 -22.52 9.79 -12.12
CA MET A 188 -21.44 10.41 -12.87
C MET A 188 -21.69 10.38 -14.37
N ASN A 189 -22.19 9.26 -14.90
CA ASN A 189 -22.48 9.15 -16.33
C ASN A 189 -23.65 10.05 -16.76
N THR A 190 -24.63 10.27 -15.86
CA THR A 190 -25.76 11.18 -16.12
C THR A 190 -25.32 12.64 -16.24
N HIS A 191 -24.29 13.05 -15.50
CA HIS A 191 -23.77 14.42 -15.53
C HIS A 191 -22.62 14.65 -16.51
N ARG A 192 -22.13 13.61 -17.20
CA ARG A 192 -20.99 13.72 -18.13
C ARG A 192 -21.33 14.52 -19.40
N GLU A 193 -22.48 14.26 -20.01
CA GLU A 193 -22.93 14.90 -21.25
C GLU A 193 -23.08 16.44 -21.15
N PRO A 194 -23.73 17.02 -20.12
CA PRO A 194 -23.87 18.48 -20.04
C PRO A 194 -22.54 19.21 -19.83
N ILE A 195 -21.57 18.60 -19.14
CA ILE A 195 -20.26 19.23 -18.87
C ILE A 195 -19.47 19.36 -20.18
N GLU A 196 -19.46 18.32 -21.02
CA GLU A 196 -18.84 18.34 -22.34
C GLU A 196 -19.42 19.45 -23.23
N LEU A 197 -20.74 19.65 -23.18
CA LEU A 197 -21.40 20.70 -23.97
C LEU A 197 -21.00 22.10 -23.51
N VAL A 198 -20.97 22.33 -22.18
CA VAL A 198 -20.53 23.61 -21.60
C VAL A 198 -19.07 23.88 -21.96
N LEU A 199 -18.19 22.88 -21.84
CA LEU A 199 -16.78 23.03 -22.15
C LEU A 199 -16.55 23.35 -23.63
N LYS A 200 -17.27 22.67 -24.54
CA LYS A 200 -17.22 22.97 -25.98
C LYS A 200 -17.70 24.39 -26.28
N GLY A 201 -18.74 24.86 -25.61
CA GLY A 201 -19.22 26.25 -25.73
C GLY A 201 -18.16 27.28 -25.32
N ILE A 202 -17.49 27.05 -24.18
CA ILE A 202 -16.40 27.92 -23.68
C ILE A 202 -15.24 27.94 -24.69
N MET A 203 -14.82 26.77 -25.18
CA MET A 203 -13.71 26.66 -26.14
C MET A 203 -14.03 27.37 -27.47
N MET A 204 -15.27 27.24 -27.96
CA MET A 204 -15.71 27.92 -29.18
C MET A 204 -15.74 29.45 -29.00
N GLY A 205 -16.20 29.95 -27.85
CA GLY A 205 -16.19 31.38 -27.54
C GLY A 205 -14.78 31.96 -27.47
N LEU A 206 -13.85 31.26 -26.83
CA LEU A 206 -12.44 31.66 -26.78
C LEU A 206 -11.80 31.69 -28.17
N ALA A 207 -12.06 30.68 -29.00
CA ALA A 207 -11.55 30.64 -30.37
C ALA A 207 -12.03 31.84 -31.21
N ILE A 208 -13.33 32.18 -31.13
CA ILE A 208 -13.90 33.35 -31.81
C ILE A 208 -13.23 34.64 -31.30
N SER A 209 -13.05 34.78 -29.98
CA SER A 209 -12.39 35.95 -29.39
C SER A 209 -10.96 36.12 -29.89
N ILE A 210 -10.20 35.03 -30.00
CA ILE A 210 -8.81 35.05 -30.51
C ILE A 210 -8.78 35.50 -31.97
N VAL A 211 -9.66 34.96 -32.81
CA VAL A 211 -9.74 35.34 -34.24
C VAL A 211 -10.07 36.83 -34.39
N MET A 212 -10.98 37.37 -33.57
CA MET A 212 -11.33 38.79 -33.58
C MET A 212 -10.16 39.68 -33.19
N ILE A 213 -9.37 39.31 -32.17
CA ILE A 213 -8.20 40.08 -31.73
C ILE A 213 -7.12 40.10 -32.82
N ILE A 214 -6.84 38.96 -33.45
CA ILE A 214 -5.86 38.86 -34.54
C ILE A 214 -6.31 39.71 -35.74
N GLY A 215 -7.58 39.59 -36.14
CA GLY A 215 -8.13 40.37 -37.25
C GLY A 215 -8.10 41.88 -37.01
N TYR A 216 -8.40 42.32 -35.79
CA TYR A 216 -8.31 43.72 -35.41
C TYR A 216 -6.87 44.24 -35.47
N THR A 217 -5.89 43.44 -35.03
CA THR A 217 -4.48 43.84 -35.06
C THR A 217 -3.97 44.03 -36.50
N VAL A 218 -4.38 43.17 -37.43
CA VAL A 218 -3.99 43.23 -38.85
C VAL A 218 -4.64 44.42 -39.58
N LEU A 219 -5.88 44.78 -39.24
CA LEU A 219 -6.59 45.89 -39.89
C LEU A 219 -6.05 47.28 -39.50
N PHE A 220 -5.42 47.40 -38.34
CA PHE A 220 -4.99 48.69 -37.77
C PHE A 220 -3.46 48.89 -37.76
N THR A 221 -2.70 48.00 -38.42
CA THR A 221 -1.24 48.11 -38.61
C THR A 221 -0.95 48.36 -40.09
#